data_AF-A0A523B8T8-F1
#
_entry.id   AF-A0A523B8T8-F1
#
_cell.length_a   1.000
_cell.length_b   1.000
_cell.length_c   1.000
_cell.angle_alpha   90.00
_cell.angle_beta   90.00
_cell.angle_gamma   90.00
#
_symmetry.space_group_name_H-M   'P 1'
#
loop_
_entity.id
_entity.type
_entity.pdbx_description
1 polymer ?
#
loop_
_entity_poly.entity_id
_entity_poly.type
_entity_poly.pdbx_seq_one_letter_code
_entity_poly.pdbx_strand_id
1 'polypeptide(L)'
;MTTMIPKGRVATYRSIAAALGKPNAQRAVGNALARNPFPVIIPCHRVIRSDLSLGGYSGAHGKKIKEILLIREGVKIQNGKVMEKFLLASDMLSYRSSLCP
;
A
#
# COMPACT_ATOMS: atom_id res chain seq x y z
N MET A 1 -0.89 -6.29 8.90
CA MET A 1 -1.41 -4.96 8.51
C MET A 1 -1.58 -4.78 7.01
N THR A 2 -0.53 -4.85 6.18
CA THR A 2 -0.69 -4.80 4.70
C THR A 2 -1.53 -5.95 4.15
N THR A 3 -1.49 -7.11 4.81
CA THR A 3 -2.35 -8.28 4.58
C THR A 3 -3.86 -7.98 4.70
N MET A 4 -4.24 -6.92 5.42
CA MET A 4 -5.64 -6.54 5.61
C MET A 4 -6.18 -5.68 4.49
N ILE A 5 -5.31 -5.19 3.59
CA ILE A 5 -5.72 -4.45 2.40
C ILE A 5 -6.25 -5.47 1.40
N PRO A 6 -7.55 -5.44 1.05
CA PRO A 6 -8.14 -6.42 0.13
C PRO A 6 -7.48 -6.39 -1.25
N LYS A 7 -7.56 -7.52 -1.96
CA LYS A 7 -7.20 -7.57 -3.38
C LYS A 7 -8.00 -6.52 -4.15
N GLY A 8 -7.34 -5.77 -5.04
CA GLY A 8 -7.98 -4.71 -5.82
C GLY A 8 -8.21 -3.41 -5.04
N ARG A 9 -7.68 -3.29 -3.82
CA ARG A 9 -7.65 -2.05 -3.04
C ARG A 9 -6.21 -1.66 -2.72
N VAL A 10 -6.01 -0.37 -2.47
CA VAL A 10 -4.71 0.19 -2.07
C VAL A 10 -4.85 1.05 -0.82
N ALA A 11 -3.80 1.12 -0.02
CA ALA A 11 -3.70 2.07 1.11
C ALA A 11 -2.51 2.99 0.91
N THR A 12 -2.50 4.15 1.56
CA THR A 12 -1.33 5.04 1.54
C THR A 12 -0.41 4.76 2.72
N TYR A 13 0.87 5.05 2.60
CA TYR A 13 1.79 5.02 3.75
C TYR A 13 1.27 5.88 4.93
N ARG A 14 0.61 7.01 4.64
CA ARG A 14 -0.04 7.88 5.63
C ARG A 14 -1.20 7.18 6.34
N SER A 15 -2.08 6.51 5.59
CA SER A 15 -3.21 5.78 6.18
C SER A 15 -2.75 4.63 7.08
N ILE A 16 -1.69 3.91 6.70
CA ILE A 16 -1.09 2.86 7.53
C ILE A 16 -0.49 3.47 8.80
N ALA A 17 0.27 4.55 8.68
CA ALA A 17 0.86 5.23 9.83
C ALA A 17 -0.22 5.72 10.81
N ALA A 18 -1.32 6.28 10.30
CA ALA A 18 -2.47 6.70 11.11
C ALA A 18 -3.17 5.53 11.81
N ALA A 19 -3.43 4.42 11.10
CA ALA A 19 -4.04 3.23 11.68
C ALA A 19 -3.15 2.54 12.74
N LEU A 20 -1.82 2.77 12.71
CA LEU A 20 -0.88 2.37 13.77
C LEU A 20 -0.81 3.34 14.96
N GLY A 21 -1.65 4.39 14.99
CA GLY A 21 -1.58 5.45 16.00
C GLY A 21 -0.35 6.35 15.89
N LYS A 22 0.37 6.31 14.76
CA LYS A 22 1.59 7.09 14.50
C LYS A 22 1.44 7.91 13.23
N PRO A 23 0.55 8.92 13.17
CA PRO A 23 0.16 9.62 11.93
C PRO A 23 1.30 10.31 11.18
N ASN A 24 2.46 10.53 11.82
CA ASN A 24 3.65 11.14 11.21
C ASN A 24 4.72 10.12 10.78
N ALA A 25 4.46 8.82 10.93
CA ALA A 25 5.43 7.74 10.67
C ALA A 25 5.39 7.19 9.24
N GLN A 26 4.75 7.86 8.26
CA GLN A 26 4.68 7.39 6.86
C GLN A 26 6.03 7.02 6.24
N ARG A 27 7.10 7.77 6.54
CA ARG A 27 8.45 7.47 6.05
C ARG A 27 8.99 6.18 6.68
N ALA A 28 8.78 5.99 7.98
CA ALA A 28 9.20 4.78 8.69
C ALA A 28 8.43 3.54 8.16
N VAL A 29 7.13 3.68 7.90
CA VAL A 29 6.32 2.62 7.25
C VAL A 29 6.89 2.28 5.87
N GLY A 30 7.19 3.29 5.05
CA GLY A 30 7.82 3.09 3.73
C GLY A 30 9.16 2.35 3.82
N ASN A 31 10.02 2.75 4.75
CA ASN A 31 11.32 2.10 4.98
C ASN A 31 11.17 0.65 5.45
N ALA A 32 10.22 0.38 6.35
CA ALA A 32 9.94 -0.98 6.82
C ALA A 32 9.47 -1.87 5.66
N LEU A 33 8.59 -1.36 4.79
CA LEU A 33 8.13 -2.09 3.60
C LEU A 33 9.21 -2.26 2.53
N ALA A 34 10.13 -1.30 2.39
CA ALA A 34 11.25 -1.39 1.45
C ALA A 34 12.31 -2.42 1.88
N ARG A 35 12.48 -2.62 3.20
CA ARG A 35 13.40 -3.62 3.77
C ARG A 35 12.78 -5.02 3.87
N ASN A 36 11.56 -5.21 3.36
CA ASN A 36 10.90 -6.50 3.40
C ASN A 36 11.60 -7.53 2.49
N PRO A 37 12.19 -8.61 3.05
CA PRO A 37 12.85 -9.65 2.26
C PRO A 37 11.87 -10.53 1.46
N PHE A 38 10.56 -10.43 1.71
CA PHE A 38 9.50 -11.20 1.04
C PHE A 38 8.45 -10.30 0.37
N PRO A 39 8.80 -9.61 -0.73
CA PRO A 39 7.91 -8.65 -1.39
C PRO A 39 6.69 -9.30 -2.07
N VAL A 40 6.69 -10.61 -2.29
CA VAL A 40 5.57 -11.32 -2.95
C VAL A 40 4.58 -11.93 -1.93
N ILE A 41 5.07 -12.38 -0.78
CA ILE A 41 4.25 -13.02 0.27
C ILE A 41 3.47 -11.96 1.04
N ILE A 42 4.11 -10.83 1.33
CA ILE A 42 3.48 -9.69 1.98
C ILE A 42 3.01 -8.76 0.87
N PRO A 43 1.71 -8.39 0.79
CA PRO A 43 1.17 -7.59 -0.31
C PRO A 43 1.56 -6.10 -0.20
N CYS A 44 2.86 -5.82 -0.13
CA CYS A 44 3.41 -4.48 0.00
C CYS A 44 3.22 -3.65 -1.29
N HIS A 45 2.93 -4.28 -2.42
CA HIS A 45 2.52 -3.61 -3.66
C HIS A 45 1.21 -2.84 -3.52
N ARG A 46 0.35 -3.19 -2.55
CA ARG A 46 -0.91 -2.49 -2.26
C ARG A 46 -0.73 -1.18 -1.48
N VAL A 47 0.49 -0.82 -1.08
CA VAL A 47 0.76 0.41 -0.33
C VAL A 47 1.39 1.47 -1.23
N ILE A 48 0.77 2.62 -1.41
CA ILE A 48 1.20 3.68 -2.35
C ILE A 48 1.45 5.01 -1.64
N ARG A 49 1.92 6.02 -2.39
CA ARG A 49 2.07 7.39 -1.89
C ARG A 49 0.71 8.07 -1.74
N SER A 50 0.66 9.10 -0.89
CA SER A 50 -0.56 9.89 -0.67
C SER A 50 -0.99 10.71 -1.89
N ASP A 51 -0.08 10.93 -2.84
CA ASP A 51 -0.33 11.59 -4.14
C ASP A 51 -0.88 10.61 -5.21
N LEU A 52 -1.23 9.39 -4.79
CA LEU A 52 -1.70 8.26 -5.60
C LEU A 52 -0.67 7.65 -6.55
N SER A 53 0.57 8.14 -6.57
CA SER A 53 1.63 7.50 -7.32
C SER A 53 2.14 6.25 -6.61
N LEU A 54 2.68 5.30 -7.38
CA LEU A 54 3.08 3.98 -6.85
C LEU A 54 4.21 4.04 -5.81
N GLY A 55 5.00 5.11 -5.74
CA GLY A 55 6.17 5.19 -4.85
C GLY A 55 7.23 4.12 -5.11
N GLY A 56 8.17 3.98 -4.16
CA GLY A 56 9.28 3.03 -4.25
C GLY A 56 8.84 1.59 -3.94
N TYR A 57 9.33 0.65 -4.73
CA TYR A 57 9.26 -0.79 -4.50
C TYR A 57 10.64 -1.35 -4.80
N SER A 58 11.19 -2.16 -3.91
CA SER A 58 12.61 -2.50 -3.90
C SER A 58 13.08 -3.18 -5.19
N GLY A 59 14.34 -2.92 -5.58
CA GLY A 59 14.99 -3.47 -6.77
C GLY A 59 14.86 -2.62 -8.04
N ALA A 60 15.75 -2.83 -9.03
CA ALA A 60 15.81 -2.06 -10.27
C ALA A 60 14.50 -2.06 -11.08
N HIS A 61 13.68 -3.12 -10.94
CA HIS A 61 12.40 -3.28 -11.64
C HIS A 61 11.18 -3.16 -10.71
N GLY A 62 11.39 -2.74 -9.45
CA GLY A 62 10.37 -2.89 -8.43
C GLY A 62 9.08 -2.13 -8.72
N LYS A 63 9.18 -0.89 -9.23
CA LYS A 63 8.00 -0.09 -9.59
C LYS A 63 7.15 -0.76 -10.67
N LYS A 64 7.79 -1.36 -11.68
CA LYS A 64 7.11 -2.07 -12.78
C LYS A 64 6.44 -3.36 -12.28
N ILE A 65 7.12 -4.10 -11.40
CA ILE A 65 6.54 -5.30 -10.77
C ILE A 65 5.30 -4.92 -9.94
N LYS A 66 5.41 -3.87 -9.13
CA LYS A 66 4.29 -3.34 -8.34
C LYS A 66 3.09 -2.97 -9.20
N GLU A 67 3.33 -2.28 -10.30
CA GLU A 67 2.30 -1.93 -11.28
C GLU A 67 1.62 -3.17 -11.86
N ILE A 68 2.39 -4.16 -12.32
CA ILE A 68 1.86 -5.43 -12.86
C ILE A 68 0.99 -6.15 -11.83
N LEU A 69 1.45 -6.24 -10.58
CA LEU A 69 0.69 -6.89 -9.50
C LEU A 69 -0.63 -6.18 -9.25
N LEU A 70 -0.64 -4.85 -9.17
CA LEU A 70 -1.86 -4.06 -8.99
C LEU A 70 -2.85 -4.24 -10.16
N ILE A 71 -2.35 -4.21 -11.39
CA ILE A 71 -3.18 -4.43 -12.59
C ILE A 71 -3.80 -5.84 -12.58
N ARG A 72 -3.03 -6.87 -12.21
CA ARG A 72 -3.54 -8.26 -12.04
C ARG A 72 -4.59 -8.38 -10.94
N GLU A 73 -4.60 -7.46 -9.99
CA GLU A 73 -5.63 -7.37 -8.95
C GLU A 73 -6.86 -6.55 -9.38
N GLY A 74 -6.87 -5.98 -10.58
CA GLY A 74 -7.98 -5.17 -11.12
C GLY A 74 -7.86 -3.68 -10.83
N VAL A 75 -6.73 -3.22 -10.28
CA VAL A 75 -6.48 -1.79 -10.04
C VAL A 75 -6.10 -1.11 -11.34
N LYS A 76 -6.78 0.00 -11.66
CA LYS A 76 -6.46 0.84 -12.83
C LYS A 76 -5.53 1.98 -12.43
N ILE A 77 -4.51 2.18 -13.26
CA ILE A 77 -3.52 3.24 -13.14
C ILE A 77 -3.62 4.13 -14.38
N GLN A 78 -3.73 5.44 -14.19
CA GLN A 78 -3.81 6.44 -15.25
C GLN A 78 -2.79 7.54 -14.96
N ASN A 79 -2.03 7.97 -15.97
CA ASN A 79 -1.01 9.01 -15.83
C ASN A 79 -0.03 8.75 -14.66
N GLY A 80 0.34 7.48 -14.45
CA GLY A 80 1.25 7.07 -13.37
C GLY A 80 0.66 7.10 -11.95
N LYS A 81 -0.66 7.31 -11.81
CA LYS A 81 -1.40 7.34 -10.54
C LYS A 81 -2.49 6.28 -10.50
N VAL A 82 -2.71 5.69 -9.32
CA VAL A 82 -3.85 4.82 -9.07
C VAL A 82 -5.13 5.66 -9.02
N MET A 83 -6.22 5.20 -9.64
CA MET A 83 -7.49 5.90 -9.53
C MET A 83 -8.01 5.89 -8.08
N GLU A 84 -8.54 7.02 -7.59
CA GLU A 84 -9.00 7.18 -6.20
C GLU A 84 -10.01 6.13 -5.74
N LYS A 85 -10.86 5.63 -6.65
CA LYS A 85 -11.85 4.58 -6.33
C LYS A 85 -11.26 3.29 -5.75
N PHE A 86 -9.97 3.02 -5.98
CA PHE A 86 -9.27 1.86 -5.42
C PHE A 86 -8.68 2.14 -4.04
N LEU A 87 -8.66 3.39 -3.58
CA LEU A 87 -8.17 3.76 -2.27
C LEU A 87 -9.07 3.16 -1.18
N LEU A 88 -8.45 2.55 -0.18
CA LEU A 88 -9.13 2.10 1.03
C LEU A 88 -9.24 3.30 1.98
N ALA A 89 -10.44 3.55 2.47
CA ALA A 89 -10.68 4.61 3.43
C ALA A 89 -9.95 4.29 4.77
N SER A 90 -9.42 5.33 5.41
CA SER A 90 -8.55 5.22 6.60
C SER A 90 -9.25 4.55 7.79
N ASP A 91 -10.52 4.88 7.98
CA ASP A 91 -11.45 4.31 8.95
C ASP A 91 -11.65 2.80 8.74
N MET A 92 -11.81 2.34 7.49
CA MET A 92 -11.87 0.91 7.17
C MET A 92 -10.56 0.17 7.49
N LEU A 93 -9.40 0.83 7.32
CA LEU A 93 -8.11 0.23 7.63
C LEU A 93 -7.92 0.07 9.15
N SER A 94 -8.32 1.07 9.93
CA SER A 94 -8.32 0.99 11.40
C SER A 94 -9.29 -0.06 11.92
N TYR A 95 -10.52 -0.11 11.41
CA TYR A 95 -11.52 -1.12 11.80
C TYR A 95 -11.05 -2.56 11.53
N ARG A 96 -10.43 -2.79 10.38
CA ARG A 96 -9.83 -4.11 10.07
C ARG A 96 -8.63 -4.45 10.95
N SER A 97 -7.88 -3.44 11.39
CA SER A 97 -6.75 -3.63 12.32
C SER A 97 -7.24 -4.04 13.71
N SER A 98 -8.35 -3.48 14.18
CA SER A 98 -8.92 -3.80 15.50
C SER A 98 -9.65 -5.15 15.56
N LEU A 99 -9.99 -5.75 14.43
CA LEU A 99 -10.69 -7.05 14.35
C LEU A 99 -9.74 -8.26 14.43
N CYS A 100 -8.43 -8.05 14.43
CA CYS A 100 -7.44 -9.13 14.50
C CYS A 100 -6.74 -9.06 15.87
N PRO A 101 -6.85 -10.10 16.73
CA PRO A 101 -6.09 -10.17 17.98
C PRO A 101 -4.58 -10.29 17.73
#